data_AF-A0A4U9YXU6-F1
#
_entry.id   AF-A0A4U9YXU6-F1
#
_cell.length_a   1.000
_cell.length_b   1.000
_cell.length_c   1.000
_cell.angle_alpha   90.00
_cell.angle_beta   90.00
_cell.angle_gamma   90.00
#
_symmetry.space_group_name_H-M   'P 1'
#
loop_
_entity.id
_entity.type
_entity.pdbx_description
1 polymer ?
#
loop_
_entity_poly.entity_id
_entity_poly.type
_entity_poly.pdbx_seq_one_letter_code
_entity_poly.pdbx_strand_id
1 'polypeptide(L)'
;MSSAETSIKQTATEISTRLSQTSIESLINNKATVITDNKIKETSDSFSREITRVENKADSLTVKVNTVKDTVDSHTQLIGQQGSSLTATIQKVDSIQSSVSNIDGRLSTVTQTADGLVTTVQNLSVGGSNLLLNADFEITDNKTSFVVGGVTYSQGPRYWSTYNGGIPNATTSYHSYSGSFGGRNNVVIFNESDGSRNWKAITQSIGKTIMPDFPDTTNDFMLSFDAYANLAGTKLFGGFYYVNKLTGATNFHAGQFTINSITAGAWNRYSVKVPFNKDICDFSKTFSFLIYGFGFSSNAILAIDNVQLETGTISSAFGKAKKELDDKIASIQTTVTQTANSWSVKNLTSGGSILGQINLTDGTVKIDGKYVKITGQTLIDNGIITNAMIKDLTADKIVGGTIDASKISVINLNASNITSGQISGGLIKGGVLTALNGAMSIDLNKGQMEMYNDNPAIRRVVAGLPNQFIKFSTGTQPNDNNYRIIGSGTKSNLTAAITSIGTNRLRTENNLDGGFTGINIYAGGSGTGDSIVDRIEISSDILKIAHSANSSDRGWVFENINGINNQYVFRPNTTYQDTYKAMIGTSLNPIDEIYINEMYIKGQRLGYILKDIANRIGNVGAWASAIS
;
A
#
# COMPACT_ATOMS: atom_id res chain seq x y z
N MET A 1 -196.04 91.73 -0.44
CA MET A 1 -195.54 90.41 0.00
C MET A 1 -196.05 89.37 -0.98
N SER A 2 -195.17 88.57 -1.57
CA SER A 2 -195.51 87.51 -2.52
C SER A 2 -194.47 86.40 -2.39
N SER A 3 -194.90 85.13 -2.46
CA SER A 3 -194.21 83.81 -2.50
C SER A 3 -192.79 83.61 -1.92
N ALA A 4 -191.87 84.57 -2.06
CA ALA A 4 -190.51 84.55 -1.54
C ALA A 4 -190.44 84.37 -0.02
N GLU A 5 -191.33 85.01 0.74
CA GLU A 5 -191.28 85.00 2.21
C GLU A 5 -191.59 83.61 2.82
N THR A 6 -192.46 82.84 2.15
CA THR A 6 -192.77 81.47 2.56
C THR A 6 -191.59 80.54 2.30
N SER A 7 -190.94 80.63 1.13
CA SER A 7 -189.72 79.87 0.89
C SER A 7 -188.62 80.26 1.87
N ILE A 8 -188.46 81.56 2.20
CA ILE A 8 -187.48 82.03 3.19
C ILE A 8 -187.72 81.41 4.57
N LYS A 9 -188.98 81.37 5.05
CA LYS A 9 -189.28 80.74 6.34
C LYS A 9 -189.02 79.25 6.33
N GLN A 10 -189.40 78.54 5.26
CA GLN A 10 -189.16 77.10 5.15
C GLN A 10 -187.65 76.80 5.10
N THR A 11 -186.89 77.61 4.35
CA THR A 11 -185.43 77.58 4.37
C THR A 11 -184.86 77.91 5.74
N ALA A 12 -185.42 78.88 6.47
CA ALA A 12 -184.98 79.23 7.82
C ALA A 12 -185.24 78.10 8.83
N THR A 13 -186.36 77.40 8.71
CA THR A 13 -186.66 76.24 9.53
C THR A 13 -185.73 75.08 9.20
N GLU A 14 -185.44 74.81 7.93
CA GLU A 14 -184.44 73.81 7.53
C GLU A 14 -183.03 74.18 8.01
N ILE A 15 -182.66 75.46 7.97
CA ILE A 15 -181.41 75.99 8.52
C ILE A 15 -181.35 75.77 10.03
N SER A 16 -182.39 76.13 10.77
CA SER A 16 -182.41 76.02 12.23
C SER A 16 -182.36 74.55 12.68
N THR A 17 -182.99 73.66 11.91
CA THR A 17 -182.95 72.22 12.16
C THR A 17 -181.57 71.64 11.84
N ARG A 18 -180.87 72.14 10.80
CA ARG A 18 -179.49 71.76 10.46
C ARG A 18 -178.43 72.37 11.37
N LEU A 19 -178.71 73.52 11.96
CA LEU A 19 -177.87 74.25 12.90
C LEU A 19 -178.23 73.97 14.36
N SER A 20 -179.01 72.92 14.64
CA SER A 20 -179.34 72.59 16.02
C SER A 20 -178.05 72.32 16.79
N GLN A 21 -177.90 72.97 17.95
CA GLN A 21 -176.68 72.95 18.75
C GLN A 21 -176.20 71.52 19.05
N THR A 22 -177.13 70.59 19.26
CA THR A 22 -176.89 69.16 19.47
C THR A 22 -176.25 68.47 18.25
N SER A 23 -176.68 68.82 17.03
CA SER A 23 -176.05 68.30 15.81
C SER A 23 -174.63 68.83 15.63
N ILE A 24 -174.38 70.09 15.99
CA ILE A 24 -173.05 70.72 15.93
C ILE A 24 -172.11 70.09 16.96
N GLU A 25 -172.56 69.92 18.21
CA GLU A 25 -171.77 69.29 19.27
C GLU A 25 -171.42 67.83 18.95
N SER A 26 -172.37 67.06 18.39
CA SER A 26 -172.11 65.69 17.92
C SER A 26 -171.05 65.65 16.81
N LEU A 27 -171.08 66.62 15.88
CA LEU A 27 -170.08 66.73 14.81
C LEU A 27 -168.70 67.11 15.36
N ILE A 28 -168.66 68.06 16.29
CA ILE A 28 -167.44 68.53 16.96
C ILE A 28 -166.80 67.38 17.73
N ASN A 29 -167.57 66.65 18.54
CA ASN A 29 -167.05 65.53 19.32
C ASN A 29 -166.56 64.38 18.43
N ASN A 30 -167.31 64.01 17.39
CA ASN A 30 -166.84 63.00 16.44
C ASN A 30 -165.54 63.44 15.75
N LYS A 31 -165.42 64.69 15.32
CA LYS A 31 -164.16 65.19 14.74
C LYS A 31 -163.01 65.23 15.75
N ALA A 32 -163.28 65.67 16.98
CA ALA A 32 -162.27 65.71 18.03
C ALA A 32 -161.74 64.31 18.36
N THR A 33 -162.61 63.31 18.46
CA THR A 33 -162.24 61.90 18.64
C THR A 33 -161.41 61.40 17.46
N VAL A 34 -161.88 61.60 16.22
CA VAL A 34 -161.16 61.18 15.01
C VAL A 34 -159.77 61.82 14.91
N ILE A 35 -159.65 63.11 15.23
CA ILE A 35 -158.34 63.80 15.25
C ILE A 35 -157.42 63.20 16.31
N THR A 36 -157.96 62.95 17.51
CA THR A 36 -157.19 62.37 18.62
C THR A 36 -156.72 60.97 18.28
N ASP A 37 -157.61 60.11 17.78
CA ASP A 37 -157.29 58.74 17.37
C ASP A 37 -156.27 58.72 16.22
N ASN A 38 -156.42 59.60 15.24
CA ASN A 38 -155.44 59.72 14.16
C ASN A 38 -154.07 60.16 14.69
N LYS A 39 -154.01 61.10 15.63
CA LYS A 39 -152.75 61.59 16.19
C LYS A 39 -152.08 60.54 17.08
N ILE A 40 -152.87 59.78 17.85
CA ILE A 40 -152.40 58.61 18.61
C ILE A 40 -151.87 57.55 17.64
N LYS A 41 -152.62 57.25 16.56
CA LYS A 41 -152.22 56.27 15.55
C LYS A 41 -150.95 56.68 14.82
N GLU A 42 -150.82 57.92 14.39
CA GLU A 42 -149.59 58.44 13.77
C GLU A 42 -148.39 58.35 14.71
N THR A 43 -148.59 58.70 15.99
CA THR A 43 -147.55 58.60 17.02
C THR A 43 -147.16 57.14 17.25
N SER A 44 -148.14 56.24 17.37
CA SER A 44 -147.94 54.80 17.52
C SER A 44 -147.22 54.21 16.31
N ASP A 45 -147.68 54.51 15.10
CA ASP A 45 -147.06 54.06 13.85
C ASP A 45 -145.63 54.61 13.74
N SER A 46 -145.37 55.83 14.21
CA SER A 46 -144.02 56.40 14.28
C SER A 46 -143.13 55.68 15.29
N PHE A 47 -143.65 55.36 16.47
CA PHE A 47 -142.92 54.58 17.47
C PHE A 47 -142.64 53.16 16.97
N SER A 48 -143.60 52.49 16.34
CA SER A 48 -143.38 51.17 15.74
C SER A 48 -142.28 51.23 14.67
N ARG A 49 -142.30 52.23 13.78
CA ARG A 49 -141.21 52.42 12.79
C ARG A 49 -139.85 52.63 13.46
N GLU A 50 -139.80 53.42 14.52
CA GLU A 50 -138.55 53.70 15.24
C GLU A 50 -138.04 52.48 16.01
N ILE A 51 -138.93 51.71 16.64
CA ILE A 51 -138.63 50.43 17.29
C ILE A 51 -138.01 49.47 16.27
N THR A 52 -138.67 49.27 15.13
CA THR A 52 -138.14 48.42 14.05
C THR A 52 -136.78 48.92 13.54
N ARG A 53 -136.58 50.24 13.46
CA ARG A 53 -135.28 50.82 13.07
C ARG A 53 -134.18 50.53 14.09
N VAL A 54 -134.51 50.57 15.38
CA VAL A 54 -133.58 50.26 16.48
C VAL A 54 -133.28 48.77 16.54
N GLU A 55 -134.29 47.91 16.39
CA GLU A 55 -134.13 46.44 16.32
C GLU A 55 -133.19 46.06 15.16
N ASN A 56 -133.42 46.58 13.96
CA ASN A 56 -132.54 46.34 12.82
C ASN A 56 -131.09 46.80 13.07
N LYS A 57 -130.89 47.91 13.81
CA LYS A 57 -129.55 48.36 14.21
C LYS A 57 -128.92 47.47 15.26
N ALA A 58 -129.71 46.99 16.23
CA ALA A 58 -129.26 46.05 17.26
C ALA A 58 -128.84 44.71 16.63
N ASP A 59 -129.61 44.21 15.66
CA ASP A 59 -129.27 43.01 14.90
C ASP A 59 -127.97 43.22 14.10
N SER A 60 -127.85 44.35 13.41
CA SER A 60 -126.62 44.69 12.67
C SER A 60 -125.40 44.82 13.60
N LEU A 61 -125.57 45.40 14.79
CA LEU A 61 -124.51 45.52 15.78
C LEU A 61 -124.13 44.15 16.34
N THR A 62 -125.11 43.29 16.60
CA THR A 62 -124.90 41.91 17.05
C THR A 62 -124.05 41.13 16.03
N VAL A 63 -124.34 41.26 14.74
CA VAL A 63 -123.52 40.65 13.68
C VAL A 63 -122.08 41.17 13.72
N LYS A 64 -121.86 42.49 13.83
CA LYS A 64 -120.51 43.08 13.91
C LYS A 64 -119.76 42.64 15.16
N VAL A 65 -120.44 42.58 16.32
CA VAL A 65 -119.86 42.10 17.58
C VAL A 65 -119.46 40.64 17.45
N ASN A 66 -120.29 39.80 16.83
CA ASN A 66 -119.95 38.41 16.57
C ASN A 66 -118.74 38.30 15.64
N THR A 67 -118.64 39.10 14.57
CA THR A 67 -117.43 39.12 13.71
C THR A 67 -116.16 39.51 14.48
N VAL A 68 -116.24 40.51 15.36
CA VAL A 68 -115.11 40.91 16.21
C VAL A 68 -114.77 39.80 17.19
N LYS A 69 -115.76 39.20 17.84
CA LYS A 69 -115.58 38.07 18.76
C LYS A 69 -114.89 36.90 18.05
N ASP A 70 -115.37 36.51 16.87
CA ASP A 70 -114.78 35.43 16.09
C ASP A 70 -113.32 35.73 15.71
N THR A 71 -113.01 36.98 15.38
CA THR A 71 -111.63 37.43 15.11
C THR A 71 -110.76 37.36 16.36
N VAL A 72 -111.27 37.81 17.51
CA VAL A 72 -110.57 37.75 18.80
C VAL A 72 -110.34 36.30 19.23
N ASP A 73 -111.33 35.44 19.07
CA ASP A 73 -111.23 34.01 19.37
C ASP A 73 -110.19 33.35 18.44
N SER A 74 -110.21 33.68 17.15
CA SER A 74 -109.21 33.20 16.18
C SER A 74 -107.80 33.65 16.55
N HIS A 75 -107.60 34.92 16.90
CA HIS A 75 -106.30 35.42 17.34
C HIS A 75 -105.85 34.78 18.66
N THR A 76 -106.77 34.57 19.60
CA THR A 76 -106.49 33.91 20.88
C THR A 76 -106.02 32.46 20.65
N GLN A 77 -106.68 31.73 19.75
CA GLN A 77 -106.26 30.38 19.36
C GLN A 77 -104.87 30.39 18.67
N LEU A 78 -104.63 31.31 17.74
CA LEU A 78 -103.34 31.47 17.06
C LEU A 78 -102.21 31.78 18.04
N ILE A 79 -102.43 32.71 18.99
CA ILE A 79 -101.47 33.05 20.04
C ILE A 79 -101.21 31.83 20.93
N GLY A 80 -102.24 31.05 21.27
CA GLY A 80 -102.10 29.80 22.03
C GLY A 80 -101.25 28.74 21.29
N GLN A 81 -101.47 28.58 19.97
CA GLN A 81 -100.68 27.69 19.13
C GLN A 81 -99.23 28.16 18.97
N GLN A 82 -99.01 29.47 18.80
CA GLN A 82 -97.68 30.08 18.76
C GLN A 82 -96.95 29.91 20.10
N GLY A 83 -97.65 30.12 21.22
CA GLY A 83 -97.13 29.88 22.56
C GLY A 83 -96.69 28.43 22.75
N SER A 84 -97.54 27.48 22.33
CA SER A 84 -97.21 26.05 22.37
C SER A 84 -95.99 25.70 21.50
N SER A 85 -95.90 26.28 20.30
CA SER A 85 -94.77 26.10 19.38
C SER A 85 -93.47 26.71 19.93
N LEU A 86 -93.56 27.87 20.58
CA LEU A 86 -92.43 28.53 21.23
C LEU A 86 -91.95 27.72 22.44
N THR A 87 -92.87 27.21 23.27
CA THR A 87 -92.53 26.31 24.38
C THR A 87 -91.82 25.06 23.90
N ALA A 88 -92.31 24.42 22.83
CA ALA A 88 -91.64 23.27 22.23
C ALA A 88 -90.23 23.63 21.70
N THR A 89 -90.04 24.84 21.18
CA THR A 89 -88.73 25.33 20.73
C THR A 89 -87.77 25.57 21.90
N ILE A 90 -88.25 26.19 22.98
CA ILE A 90 -87.48 26.40 24.22
C ILE A 90 -87.03 25.06 24.81
N GLN A 91 -87.94 24.08 24.91
CA GLN A 91 -87.60 22.75 25.38
C GLN A 91 -86.50 22.07 24.53
N LYS A 92 -86.53 22.25 23.20
CA LYS A 92 -85.46 21.78 22.31
C LYS A 92 -84.14 22.51 22.57
N VAL A 93 -84.17 23.82 22.79
CA VAL A 93 -82.97 24.63 23.11
C VAL A 93 -82.38 24.20 24.45
N ASP A 94 -83.20 24.00 25.48
CA ASP A 94 -82.75 23.51 26.80
C ASP A 94 -82.12 22.12 26.70
N SER A 95 -82.70 21.25 25.86
CA SER A 95 -82.15 19.92 25.56
C SER A 95 -80.81 20.00 24.83
N ILE A 96 -80.68 20.91 23.86
CA ILE A 96 -79.41 21.20 23.16
C ILE A 96 -78.38 21.75 24.14
N GLN A 97 -78.74 22.71 24.99
CA GLN A 97 -77.84 23.28 26.00
C GLN A 97 -77.34 22.23 26.98
N SER A 98 -78.23 21.34 27.44
CA SER A 98 -77.87 20.20 28.29
C SER A 98 -76.90 19.25 27.57
N SER A 99 -77.14 18.97 26.28
CA SER A 99 -76.27 18.13 25.46
C SER A 99 -74.90 18.79 25.24
N VAL A 100 -74.85 20.09 24.99
CA VAL A 100 -73.60 20.86 24.85
C VAL A 100 -72.80 20.87 26.15
N SER A 101 -73.45 21.07 27.30
CA SER A 101 -72.81 20.98 28.61
C SER A 101 -72.22 19.59 28.88
N ASN A 102 -72.94 18.52 28.49
CA ASN A 102 -72.42 17.16 28.58
C ASN A 102 -71.20 16.95 27.66
N ILE A 103 -71.24 17.47 26.43
CA ILE A 103 -70.11 17.42 25.48
C ILE A 103 -68.90 18.16 26.06
N ASP A 104 -69.08 19.33 26.66
CA ASP A 104 -67.99 20.10 27.26
C ASP A 104 -67.32 19.36 28.42
N GLY A 105 -68.12 18.74 29.31
CA GLY A 105 -67.60 17.87 30.36
C GLY A 105 -66.84 16.66 29.82
N ARG A 106 -67.35 16.02 28.75
CA ARG A 106 -66.65 14.92 28.06
C ARG A 106 -65.35 15.41 27.41
N LEU A 107 -65.34 16.57 26.78
CA LEU A 107 -64.16 17.15 26.15
C LEU A 107 -63.08 17.47 27.18
N SER A 108 -63.46 18.05 28.33
CA SER A 108 -62.55 18.29 29.46
C SER A 108 -61.90 16.99 29.95
N THR A 109 -62.69 15.91 30.07
CA THR A 109 -62.19 14.59 30.45
C THR A 109 -61.21 14.02 29.41
N VAL A 110 -61.52 14.20 28.12
CA VAL A 110 -60.64 13.80 27.01
C VAL A 110 -59.33 14.57 27.07
N THR A 111 -59.35 15.89 27.27
CA THR A 111 -58.15 16.72 27.40
C THR A 111 -57.28 16.29 28.59
N GLN A 112 -57.87 16.08 29.78
CA GLN A 112 -57.12 15.58 30.94
C GLN A 112 -56.47 14.21 30.67
N THR A 113 -57.20 13.31 30.00
CA THR A 113 -56.67 12.00 29.62
C THR A 113 -55.52 12.15 28.62
N ALA A 114 -55.64 13.04 27.64
CA ALA A 114 -54.61 13.32 26.65
C ALA A 114 -53.36 13.92 27.29
N ASP A 115 -53.48 14.90 28.19
CA ASP A 115 -52.36 15.50 28.92
C ASP A 115 -51.65 14.48 29.82
N GLY A 116 -52.41 13.60 30.48
CA GLY A 116 -51.87 12.48 31.25
C GLY A 116 -51.11 11.48 30.38
N LEU A 117 -51.61 11.19 29.18
CA LEU A 117 -50.92 10.34 28.21
C LEU A 117 -49.64 11.01 27.69
N VAL A 118 -49.69 12.30 27.34
CA VAL A 118 -48.51 13.09 26.91
C VAL A 118 -47.43 13.05 27.99
N THR A 119 -47.80 13.26 29.25
CA THR A 119 -46.88 13.19 30.39
C THR A 119 -46.27 11.79 30.54
N THR A 120 -47.08 10.74 30.39
CA THR A 120 -46.60 9.35 30.45
C THR A 120 -45.61 9.06 29.32
N VAL A 121 -45.92 9.46 28.08
CA VAL A 121 -45.08 9.25 26.90
C VAL A 121 -43.78 10.04 26.98
N GLN A 122 -43.80 11.30 27.43
CA GLN A 122 -42.60 12.13 27.61
C GLN A 122 -41.61 11.55 28.62
N ASN A 123 -42.12 10.82 29.63
CA ASN A 123 -41.30 10.18 30.64
C ASN A 123 -40.77 8.79 30.23
N LEU A 124 -41.11 8.29 29.03
CA LEU A 124 -40.54 7.05 28.52
C LEU A 124 -39.10 7.28 28.06
N SER A 125 -38.19 6.48 28.59
CA SER A 125 -36.81 6.40 28.12
C SER A 125 -36.47 4.95 27.83
N VAL A 126 -36.03 4.66 26.60
CA VAL A 126 -35.52 3.35 26.22
C VAL A 126 -34.09 3.22 26.73
N GLY A 127 -33.77 2.08 27.33
CA GLY A 127 -32.43 1.81 27.80
C GLY A 127 -31.38 1.74 26.70
N GLY A 128 -30.13 1.89 27.13
CA GLY A 128 -28.95 1.91 26.27
C GLY A 128 -28.17 0.60 26.32
N SER A 129 -26.87 0.73 26.59
CA SER A 129 -25.96 -0.42 26.66
C SER A 129 -26.15 -1.23 27.92
N ASN A 130 -25.99 -2.55 27.78
CA ASN A 130 -25.97 -3.45 28.93
C ASN A 130 -24.81 -3.10 29.89
N LEU A 131 -25.12 -3.05 31.18
CA LEU A 131 -24.20 -2.76 32.28
C LEU A 131 -23.68 -4.05 32.93
N LEU A 132 -24.05 -5.21 32.39
CA LEU A 132 -23.58 -6.52 32.84
C LEU A 132 -22.65 -7.13 31.79
N LEU A 133 -21.41 -7.44 32.20
CA LEU A 133 -20.42 -8.09 31.35
C LEU A 133 -20.77 -9.56 31.13
N ASN A 134 -20.50 -10.11 29.95
CA ASN A 134 -20.63 -11.53 29.63
C ASN A 134 -21.98 -12.09 30.06
N ALA A 135 -23.05 -11.38 29.71
CA ALA A 135 -24.39 -11.61 30.25
C ALA A 135 -25.26 -12.53 29.36
N ASP A 136 -24.74 -12.92 28.20
CA ASP A 136 -25.09 -14.13 27.43
C ASP A 136 -24.26 -15.35 27.89
N PHE A 137 -23.37 -15.14 28.87
CA PHE A 137 -22.64 -16.19 29.57
C PHE A 137 -21.73 -17.06 28.67
N GLU A 138 -21.42 -16.61 27.45
CA GLU A 138 -20.65 -17.37 26.45
C GLU A 138 -19.22 -17.69 26.90
N ILE A 139 -18.57 -16.74 27.58
CA ILE A 139 -17.19 -16.91 28.04
C ILE A 139 -17.22 -17.63 29.38
N THR A 140 -16.94 -18.93 29.34
CA THR A 140 -16.77 -19.75 30.54
C THR A 140 -15.34 -19.64 31.05
N ASP A 141 -15.19 -19.37 32.34
CA ASP A 141 -13.91 -19.37 33.03
C ASP A 141 -14.13 -20.23 34.27
N ASN A 142 -13.67 -21.48 34.24
CA ASN A 142 -13.92 -22.45 35.31
C ASN A 142 -13.13 -22.06 36.56
N LYS A 143 -13.64 -21.10 37.34
CA LYS A 143 -12.98 -20.58 38.54
C LYS A 143 -13.12 -21.54 39.73
N THR A 144 -14.26 -22.21 39.85
CA THR A 144 -14.55 -23.24 40.87
C THR A 144 -15.62 -24.22 40.35
N SER A 145 -15.75 -25.38 40.99
CA SER A 145 -16.77 -26.39 40.69
C SER A 145 -17.35 -26.98 41.98
N PHE A 146 -18.52 -27.60 41.92
CA PHE A 146 -19.06 -28.42 43.01
C PHE A 146 -19.59 -29.74 42.48
N VAL A 147 -19.74 -30.74 43.36
CA VAL A 147 -20.21 -32.09 43.01
C VAL A 147 -21.49 -32.40 43.76
N VAL A 148 -22.54 -32.79 43.05
CA VAL A 148 -23.81 -33.28 43.62
C VAL A 148 -24.13 -34.61 42.95
N GLY A 149 -24.42 -35.66 43.73
CA GLY A 149 -24.75 -36.98 43.19
C GLY A 149 -23.68 -37.60 42.27
N GLY A 150 -22.40 -37.24 42.44
CA GLY A 150 -21.29 -37.71 41.60
C GLY A 150 -21.08 -36.95 40.29
N VAL A 151 -21.91 -35.93 40.00
CA VAL A 151 -21.77 -35.06 38.81
C VAL A 151 -21.14 -33.74 39.21
N THR A 152 -20.13 -33.31 38.45
CA THR A 152 -19.44 -32.02 38.65
C THR A 152 -20.11 -30.92 37.84
N TYR A 153 -20.45 -29.81 38.51
CA TYR A 153 -21.06 -28.63 37.90
C TYR A 153 -20.10 -27.42 37.96
N SER A 154 -20.04 -26.67 36.87
CA SER A 154 -19.21 -25.45 36.77
C SER A 154 -19.88 -24.26 37.44
N GLN A 155 -19.14 -23.54 38.28
CA GLN A 155 -19.64 -22.36 38.98
C GLN A 155 -19.38 -21.10 38.16
N GLY A 156 -20.37 -20.75 37.34
CA GLY A 156 -20.57 -19.43 36.77
C GLY A 156 -19.68 -19.05 35.56
N PRO A 157 -20.16 -18.13 34.71
CA PRO A 157 -19.41 -17.59 33.59
C PRO A 157 -18.41 -16.51 34.05
N ARG A 158 -17.45 -16.15 33.19
CA ARG A 158 -16.44 -15.10 33.48
C ARG A 158 -17.12 -13.79 33.92
N TYR A 159 -16.53 -13.10 34.90
CA TYR A 159 -17.04 -11.89 35.61
C TYR A 159 -18.18 -12.11 36.59
N TRP A 160 -18.81 -13.27 36.56
CA TRP A 160 -19.87 -13.62 37.50
C TRP A 160 -19.33 -14.53 38.60
N SER A 161 -20.03 -14.55 39.72
CA SER A 161 -19.77 -15.47 40.83
C SER A 161 -21.09 -16.00 41.33
N THR A 162 -21.11 -17.28 41.65
CA THR A 162 -22.26 -17.93 42.27
C THR A 162 -22.15 -17.79 43.78
N TYR A 163 -23.30 -17.67 44.46
CA TYR A 163 -23.32 -17.56 45.91
C TYR A 163 -22.77 -18.84 46.58
N ASN A 164 -21.87 -18.67 47.57
CA ASN A 164 -21.06 -19.72 48.22
C ASN A 164 -19.99 -20.38 47.33
N GLY A 165 -19.44 -19.65 46.35
CA GLY A 165 -18.32 -20.11 45.52
C GLY A 165 -17.14 -20.64 46.32
N GLY A 166 -16.83 -21.93 46.16
CA GLY A 166 -15.69 -22.60 46.81
C GLY A 166 -15.98 -23.31 48.15
N ILE A 167 -17.22 -23.33 48.65
CA ILE A 167 -17.58 -24.14 49.81
C ILE A 167 -18.00 -25.55 49.35
N PRO A 168 -17.36 -26.65 49.80
CA PRO A 168 -17.85 -28.00 49.59
C PRO A 168 -19.13 -28.21 50.40
N ASN A 169 -20.31 -27.89 49.84
CA ASN A 169 -21.58 -28.17 50.47
C ASN A 169 -22.51 -28.93 49.52
N ALA A 170 -22.66 -30.21 49.87
CA ALA A 170 -23.80 -31.08 49.69
C ALA A 170 -23.69 -32.15 48.59
N THR A 171 -23.59 -33.40 49.05
CA THR A 171 -24.10 -34.58 48.36
C THR A 171 -25.59 -34.46 47.98
N THR A 172 -26.32 -33.43 48.46
CA THR A 172 -27.78 -33.29 48.41
C THR A 172 -28.32 -31.90 48.01
N SER A 173 -27.50 -30.90 47.62
CA SER A 173 -27.99 -29.54 47.30
C SER A 173 -27.21 -28.85 46.20
N TYR A 174 -27.92 -28.15 45.31
CA TYR A 174 -27.34 -27.36 44.22
C TYR A 174 -27.01 -25.91 44.64
N HIS A 175 -25.86 -25.42 44.17
CA HIS A 175 -25.62 -23.99 43.97
C HIS A 175 -26.23 -23.54 42.63
N SER A 176 -26.24 -22.24 42.34
CA SER A 176 -26.39 -21.81 40.94
C SER A 176 -25.18 -22.30 40.15
N TYR A 177 -25.39 -22.67 38.88
CA TYR A 177 -24.32 -23.18 38.03
C TYR A 177 -24.55 -22.83 36.56
N SER A 178 -23.48 -22.90 35.77
CA SER A 178 -23.57 -22.74 34.32
C SER A 178 -23.69 -24.11 33.67
N GLY A 179 -24.57 -24.23 32.66
CA GLY A 179 -24.75 -25.48 31.94
C GLY A 179 -25.69 -25.36 30.76
N SER A 180 -26.17 -26.50 30.27
CA SER A 180 -27.16 -26.57 29.20
C SER A 180 -28.53 -26.89 29.77
N PHE A 181 -29.54 -26.08 29.42
CA PHE A 181 -30.92 -26.29 29.85
C PHE A 181 -31.90 -25.70 28.83
N GLY A 182 -33.07 -26.33 28.67
CA GLY A 182 -34.12 -25.83 27.76
C GLY A 182 -33.66 -25.63 26.31
N GLY A 183 -32.69 -26.42 25.82
CA GLY A 183 -32.16 -26.32 24.46
C GLY A 183 -31.12 -25.22 24.22
N ARG A 184 -30.72 -24.44 25.25
CA ARG A 184 -29.61 -23.50 25.18
C ARG A 184 -28.39 -24.00 25.95
N ASN A 185 -27.20 -23.61 25.48
CA ASN A 185 -25.94 -23.83 26.18
C ASN A 185 -25.55 -22.57 26.95
N ASN A 186 -24.64 -22.71 27.92
CA ASN A 186 -24.07 -21.59 28.68
C ASN A 186 -25.06 -20.82 29.56
N VAL A 187 -26.23 -21.38 29.90
CA VAL A 187 -27.21 -20.68 30.73
C VAL A 187 -26.92 -20.81 32.22
N VAL A 188 -27.42 -19.89 33.03
CA VAL A 188 -27.30 -19.95 34.49
C VAL A 188 -28.52 -20.64 35.07
N ILE A 189 -28.30 -21.73 35.79
CA ILE A 189 -29.33 -22.64 36.27
C ILE A 189 -29.47 -22.53 37.79
N PHE A 190 -30.71 -22.41 38.25
CA PHE A 190 -31.15 -22.48 39.63
C PHE A 190 -32.01 -23.73 39.79
N ASN A 191 -31.44 -24.78 40.36
CA ASN A 191 -32.08 -26.09 40.46
C ASN A 191 -32.62 -26.37 41.88
N GLU A 192 -33.93 -26.36 42.06
CA GLU A 192 -34.61 -26.77 43.30
C GLU A 192 -35.51 -28.01 43.09
N SER A 193 -35.22 -28.82 42.06
CA SER A 193 -36.05 -29.98 41.69
C SER A 193 -36.03 -31.12 42.71
N ASP A 194 -35.03 -31.15 43.58
CA ASP A 194 -34.87 -32.15 44.65
C ASP A 194 -35.70 -31.84 45.91
N GLY A 195 -36.44 -30.72 45.93
CA GLY A 195 -37.19 -30.28 47.10
C GLY A 195 -36.39 -29.46 48.12
N SER A 196 -35.07 -29.34 47.94
CA SER A 196 -34.19 -28.61 48.86
C SER A 196 -34.09 -27.14 48.46
N ARG A 197 -34.73 -26.28 49.27
CA ARG A 197 -34.72 -24.82 49.08
C ARG A 197 -33.49 -24.22 49.74
N ASN A 198 -32.48 -23.92 48.93
CA ASN A 198 -31.23 -23.32 49.39
C ASN A 198 -30.90 -22.08 48.57
N TRP A 199 -30.31 -21.06 49.21
CA TRP A 199 -29.95 -19.80 48.59
C TRP A 199 -29.03 -20.01 47.38
N LYS A 200 -29.56 -19.69 46.19
CA LYS A 200 -28.82 -19.72 44.92
C LYS A 200 -28.86 -18.33 44.32
N ALA A 201 -27.69 -17.78 44.05
CA ALA A 201 -27.56 -16.47 43.43
C ALA A 201 -26.43 -16.47 42.41
N ILE A 202 -26.54 -15.60 41.43
CA ILE A 202 -25.41 -15.18 40.62
C ILE A 202 -25.19 -13.69 40.83
N THR A 203 -23.94 -13.29 40.99
CA THR A 203 -23.54 -11.91 41.28
C THR A 203 -22.46 -11.45 40.32
N GLN A 204 -22.51 -10.18 39.92
CA GLN A 204 -21.43 -9.51 39.22
C GLN A 204 -21.06 -8.23 39.97
N SER A 205 -19.76 -7.98 40.13
CA SER A 205 -19.28 -6.69 40.59
C SER A 205 -19.38 -5.66 39.47
N ILE A 206 -20.07 -4.55 39.75
CA ILE A 206 -20.33 -3.45 38.83
C ILE A 206 -20.07 -2.10 39.52
N GLY A 207 -20.25 -1.00 38.79
CA GLY A 207 -20.05 0.37 39.27
C GLY A 207 -18.83 1.05 38.64
N LYS A 208 -18.57 2.30 39.03
CA LYS A 208 -17.56 3.18 38.39
C LYS A 208 -16.11 2.67 38.49
N THR A 209 -15.82 1.83 39.46
CA THR A 209 -14.51 1.18 39.62
C THR A 209 -14.24 0.09 38.57
N ILE A 210 -15.30 -0.48 37.98
CA ILE A 210 -15.23 -1.50 36.93
C ILE A 210 -15.53 -0.90 35.55
N MET A 211 -16.53 -0.02 35.48
CA MET A 211 -17.02 0.66 34.27
C MET A 211 -17.01 2.16 34.54
N PRO A 212 -15.98 2.91 34.11
CA PRO A 212 -15.87 4.35 34.43
C PRO A 212 -17.08 5.20 34.01
N ASP A 213 -17.80 4.75 32.99
CA ASP A 213 -19.03 5.33 32.43
C ASP A 213 -20.32 4.82 33.09
N PHE A 214 -20.23 4.11 34.21
CA PHE A 214 -21.41 3.65 34.94
C PHE A 214 -22.31 4.84 35.33
N PRO A 215 -23.63 4.78 35.05
CA PRO A 215 -24.55 5.88 35.25
C PRO A 215 -24.78 6.16 36.75
N ASP A 216 -24.55 7.41 37.18
CA ASP A 216 -24.70 7.85 38.57
C ASP A 216 -25.75 8.96 38.77
N THR A 217 -26.44 9.36 37.71
CA THR A 217 -27.41 10.46 37.73
C THR A 217 -28.87 10.00 37.73
N THR A 218 -29.14 8.69 37.61
CA THR A 218 -30.49 8.14 37.48
C THR A 218 -30.81 7.05 38.52
N ASN A 219 -32.10 6.88 38.82
CA ASN A 219 -32.66 5.75 39.56
C ASN A 219 -33.40 4.76 38.66
N ASP A 220 -33.59 5.11 37.38
CA ASP A 220 -34.35 4.30 36.44
C ASP A 220 -33.43 3.27 35.82
N PHE A 221 -33.50 2.06 36.39
CA PHE A 221 -32.83 0.88 35.90
C PHE A 221 -33.86 -0.20 35.55
N MET A 222 -33.68 -0.83 34.40
CA MET A 222 -34.45 -1.97 33.95
C MET A 222 -33.53 -3.18 33.86
N LEU A 223 -34.00 -4.30 34.41
CA LEU A 223 -33.42 -5.60 34.18
C LEU A 223 -34.30 -6.33 33.16
N SER A 224 -33.74 -6.78 32.06
CA SER A 224 -34.36 -7.73 31.15
C SER A 224 -33.53 -9.01 31.04
N PHE A 225 -34.16 -10.14 30.79
CA PHE A 225 -33.47 -11.44 30.68
C PHE A 225 -34.38 -12.45 30.00
N ASP A 226 -33.78 -13.45 29.37
CA ASP A 226 -34.50 -14.63 28.93
C ASP A 226 -34.56 -15.62 30.08
N ALA A 227 -35.72 -16.21 30.33
CA ALA A 227 -35.87 -17.28 31.32
C ALA A 227 -36.69 -18.45 30.83
N TYR A 228 -36.31 -19.64 31.29
CA TYR A 228 -37.01 -20.89 31.07
C TYR A 228 -37.16 -21.63 32.41
N ALA A 229 -38.40 -21.93 32.78
CA ALA A 229 -38.70 -22.84 33.87
C ALA A 229 -39.20 -24.18 33.33
N ASN A 230 -38.82 -25.31 33.93
CA ASN A 230 -39.43 -26.60 33.54
C ASN A 230 -40.85 -26.79 34.08
N LEU A 231 -41.16 -26.20 35.24
CA LEU A 231 -42.44 -26.26 35.93
C LEU A 231 -42.81 -24.86 36.45
N ALA A 232 -44.10 -24.57 36.59
CA ALA A 232 -44.56 -23.33 37.20
C ALA A 232 -44.19 -23.27 38.68
N GLY A 233 -44.05 -22.07 39.25
CA GLY A 233 -43.70 -21.86 40.67
C GLY A 233 -42.25 -21.44 40.93
N THR A 234 -41.48 -21.15 39.88
CA THR A 234 -40.14 -20.55 40.00
C THR A 234 -40.23 -19.05 40.28
N LYS A 235 -39.24 -18.52 41.00
CA LYS A 235 -39.15 -17.11 41.38
C LYS A 235 -37.75 -16.56 41.06
N LEU A 236 -37.68 -15.31 40.61
CA LEU A 236 -36.43 -14.56 40.47
C LEU A 236 -36.52 -13.25 41.25
N PHE A 237 -35.50 -12.89 42.02
CA PHE A 237 -35.45 -11.62 42.74
C PHE A 237 -34.02 -11.14 42.90
N GLY A 238 -33.79 -9.86 43.19
CA GLY A 238 -32.43 -9.34 43.27
C GLY A 238 -32.33 -7.83 43.19
N GLY A 239 -31.15 -7.32 42.86
CA GLY A 239 -30.94 -5.89 42.66
C GLY A 239 -29.52 -5.44 42.99
N PHE A 240 -29.38 -4.13 43.20
CA PHE A 240 -28.11 -3.52 43.59
C PHE A 240 -27.84 -3.70 45.08
N TYR A 241 -26.67 -4.26 45.40
CA TYR A 241 -26.15 -4.40 46.75
C TYR A 241 -24.90 -3.53 46.90
N TYR A 242 -25.07 -2.37 47.51
CA TYR A 242 -24.11 -1.27 47.45
C TYR A 242 -23.87 -0.64 48.82
N VAL A 243 -22.74 0.07 48.93
CA VAL A 243 -22.36 0.82 50.13
C VAL A 243 -23.18 2.10 50.21
N ASN A 244 -23.83 2.32 51.34
CA ASN A 244 -24.48 3.59 51.63
C ASN A 244 -23.42 4.62 52.04
N LYS A 245 -23.30 5.73 51.30
CA LYS A 245 -22.28 6.76 51.55
C LYS A 245 -22.44 7.50 52.87
N LEU A 246 -23.62 7.45 53.50
CA LEU A 246 -23.90 8.09 54.78
C LEU A 246 -23.56 7.19 55.97
N THR A 247 -23.71 5.86 55.83
CA THR A 247 -23.55 4.91 56.95
C THR A 247 -22.37 3.95 56.79
N GLY A 248 -21.79 3.85 55.59
CA GLY A 248 -20.73 2.89 55.26
C GLY A 248 -21.19 1.43 55.17
N ALA A 249 -22.46 1.13 55.42
CA ALA A 249 -22.98 -0.23 55.40
C ALA A 249 -23.34 -0.69 53.98
N THR A 250 -23.07 -1.96 53.66
CA THR A 250 -23.42 -2.58 52.38
C THR A 250 -24.72 -3.36 52.50
N ASN A 251 -25.75 -3.03 51.71
CA ASN A 251 -27.04 -3.74 51.70
C ASN A 251 -27.85 -3.46 50.41
N PHE A 252 -29.02 -4.08 50.26
CA PHE A 252 -30.06 -3.71 49.29
C PHE A 252 -30.85 -2.47 49.76
N HIS A 253 -30.20 -1.31 49.83
CA HIS A 253 -30.78 -0.10 50.45
C HIS A 253 -32.02 0.45 49.74
N ALA A 254 -32.21 0.14 48.45
CA ALA A 254 -33.39 0.53 47.68
C ALA A 254 -34.46 -0.59 47.60
N GLY A 255 -34.21 -1.75 48.22
CA GLY A 255 -35.02 -2.96 48.07
C GLY A 255 -34.57 -3.83 46.90
N GLN A 256 -35.40 -4.82 46.55
CA GLN A 256 -35.11 -5.83 45.54
C GLN A 256 -36.26 -5.91 44.53
N PHE A 257 -35.95 -6.18 43.26
CA PHE A 257 -36.96 -6.59 42.29
C PHE A 257 -37.44 -8.01 42.60
N THR A 258 -38.65 -8.38 42.17
CA THR A 258 -39.16 -9.75 42.29
C THR A 258 -40.07 -10.09 41.11
N ILE A 259 -39.90 -11.29 40.56
CA ILE A 259 -40.72 -11.90 39.51
C ILE A 259 -41.14 -13.29 39.99
N ASN A 260 -42.45 -13.52 40.18
CA ASN A 260 -42.98 -14.76 40.74
C ASN A 260 -43.61 -15.71 39.70
N SER A 261 -43.72 -15.27 38.44
CA SER A 261 -44.52 -15.97 37.41
C SER A 261 -43.73 -16.13 36.11
N ILE A 262 -42.69 -16.95 36.15
CA ILE A 262 -41.97 -17.36 34.94
C ILE A 262 -42.74 -18.53 34.31
N THR A 263 -43.15 -18.35 33.06
CA THR A 263 -43.86 -19.34 32.25
C THR A 263 -43.02 -20.60 32.08
N ALA A 264 -43.64 -21.75 32.33
CA ALA A 264 -43.00 -23.05 32.20
C ALA A 264 -42.99 -23.53 30.73
N GLY A 265 -41.95 -24.28 30.36
CA GLY A 265 -41.87 -25.01 29.09
C GLY A 265 -41.40 -24.19 27.88
N ALA A 266 -41.10 -22.90 28.02
CA ALA A 266 -40.59 -22.07 26.93
C ALA A 266 -39.67 -20.94 27.41
N TRP A 267 -38.70 -20.56 26.58
CA TRP A 267 -37.88 -19.36 26.79
C TRP A 267 -38.73 -18.13 26.51
N ASN A 268 -38.82 -17.24 27.48
CA ASN A 268 -39.50 -15.96 27.33
C ASN A 268 -38.60 -14.83 27.84
N ARG A 269 -38.68 -13.67 27.20
CA ARG A 269 -38.02 -12.43 27.64
C ARG A 269 -38.87 -11.78 28.73
N TYR A 270 -38.28 -11.52 29.89
CA TYR A 270 -38.90 -10.79 30.99
C TYR A 270 -38.19 -9.45 31.20
N SER A 271 -38.91 -8.47 31.75
CA SER A 271 -38.37 -7.16 32.09
C SER A 271 -38.96 -6.67 33.42
N VAL A 272 -38.14 -6.09 34.29
CA VAL A 272 -38.58 -5.56 35.59
C VAL A 272 -37.77 -4.33 35.97
N LYS A 273 -38.45 -3.36 36.61
CA LYS A 273 -37.77 -2.20 37.21
C LYS A 273 -36.93 -2.66 38.39
N VAL A 274 -35.67 -2.24 38.41
CA VAL A 274 -34.76 -2.51 39.52
C VAL A 274 -34.77 -1.32 40.47
N PRO A 275 -35.10 -1.53 41.77
CA PRO A 275 -35.00 -0.47 42.74
C PRO A 275 -33.55 0.01 42.93
N PHE A 276 -33.35 1.32 42.87
CA PHE A 276 -32.06 1.95 43.13
C PHE A 276 -32.25 3.34 43.76
N ASN A 277 -31.30 3.76 44.59
CA ASN A 277 -31.27 5.10 45.17
C ASN A 277 -29.86 5.69 45.04
N LYS A 278 -29.66 6.45 43.97
CA LYS A 278 -28.42 7.17 43.65
C LYS A 278 -28.01 8.16 44.73
N ASP A 279 -28.97 8.74 45.43
CA ASP A 279 -28.73 9.82 46.40
C ASP A 279 -28.04 9.31 47.66
N ILE A 280 -28.08 7.99 47.91
CA ILE A 280 -27.37 7.33 49.03
C ILE A 280 -26.26 6.36 48.57
N CYS A 281 -26.15 6.06 47.28
CA CYS A 281 -25.10 5.18 46.76
C CYS A 281 -23.71 5.85 46.81
N ASP A 282 -22.71 5.12 47.31
CA ASP A 282 -21.30 5.48 47.20
C ASP A 282 -20.69 4.93 45.88
N PHE A 283 -20.70 5.76 44.83
CA PHE A 283 -20.13 5.39 43.53
C PHE A 283 -18.60 5.27 43.52
N SER A 284 -17.89 5.68 44.58
CA SER A 284 -16.44 5.47 44.70
C SER A 284 -16.08 4.03 45.05
N LYS A 285 -17.07 3.23 45.47
CA LYS A 285 -16.91 1.82 45.82
C LYS A 285 -17.49 0.93 44.72
N THR A 286 -16.91 -0.25 44.56
CA THR A 286 -17.52 -1.32 43.78
C THR A 286 -18.77 -1.81 44.51
N PHE A 287 -19.83 -2.10 43.77
CA PHE A 287 -21.04 -2.73 44.31
C PHE A 287 -21.43 -3.94 43.46
N SER A 288 -22.30 -4.79 44.01
CA SER A 288 -22.68 -6.05 43.36
C SER A 288 -24.09 -5.96 42.81
N PHE A 289 -24.31 -6.52 41.62
CA PHE A 289 -25.64 -6.81 41.11
C PHE A 289 -25.94 -8.29 41.33
N LEU A 290 -26.96 -8.59 42.14
CA LEU A 290 -27.31 -9.96 42.50
C LEU A 290 -28.63 -10.36 41.88
N ILE A 291 -28.67 -11.59 41.40
CA ILE A 291 -29.88 -12.26 40.91
C ILE A 291 -30.01 -13.58 41.64
N TYR A 292 -31.11 -13.75 42.36
CA TYR A 292 -31.46 -14.94 43.13
C TYR A 292 -32.54 -15.74 42.43
N GLY A 293 -32.35 -17.06 42.40
CA GLY A 293 -33.38 -18.04 42.07
C GLY A 293 -33.53 -18.98 43.26
N PHE A 294 -34.32 -18.57 44.25
CA PHE A 294 -34.49 -19.26 45.52
C PHE A 294 -35.94 -19.19 46.00
N GLY A 295 -36.40 -20.25 46.68
CA GLY A 295 -37.70 -20.29 47.33
C GLY A 295 -38.84 -20.57 46.36
N PHE A 296 -38.62 -21.49 45.42
CA PHE A 296 -39.64 -21.90 44.45
C PHE A 296 -40.79 -22.60 45.17
N SER A 297 -42.03 -22.31 44.76
CA SER A 297 -43.22 -22.95 45.33
C SER A 297 -43.42 -24.39 44.82
N SER A 298 -42.59 -24.85 43.90
CA SER A 298 -42.59 -26.19 43.31
C SER A 298 -41.17 -26.71 43.13
N ASN A 299 -41.03 -28.01 42.91
CA ASN A 299 -39.75 -28.67 42.64
C ASN A 299 -39.29 -28.43 41.20
N ALA A 300 -38.95 -27.17 40.90
CA ALA A 300 -38.64 -26.70 39.55
C ALA A 300 -37.15 -26.38 39.37
N ILE A 301 -36.77 -26.28 38.10
CA ILE A 301 -35.48 -25.78 37.62
C ILE A 301 -35.77 -24.53 36.80
N LEU A 302 -35.05 -23.46 37.12
CA LEU A 302 -35.08 -22.20 36.39
C LEU A 302 -33.73 -21.99 35.73
N ALA A 303 -33.73 -21.62 34.45
CA ALA A 303 -32.54 -21.12 33.77
C ALA A 303 -32.75 -19.69 33.30
N ILE A 304 -31.70 -18.88 33.36
CA ILE A 304 -31.66 -17.52 32.80
C ILE A 304 -30.51 -17.38 31.81
N ASP A 305 -30.69 -16.46 30.86
CA ASP A 305 -29.75 -16.15 29.79
C ASP A 305 -29.99 -14.71 29.28
N ASN A 306 -29.07 -14.18 28.47
CA ASN A 306 -29.18 -12.86 27.83
C ASN A 306 -29.60 -11.76 28.81
N VAL A 307 -28.99 -11.74 29.98
CA VAL A 307 -29.33 -10.81 31.06
C VAL A 307 -28.84 -9.42 30.69
N GLN A 308 -29.69 -8.41 30.86
CA GLN A 308 -29.37 -7.03 30.55
C GLN A 308 -29.87 -6.10 31.62
N LEU A 309 -28.92 -5.40 32.24
CA LEU A 309 -29.20 -4.29 33.12
C LEU A 309 -28.89 -3.01 32.36
N GLU A 310 -29.84 -2.11 32.29
CA GLU A 310 -29.69 -0.86 31.55
C GLU A 310 -30.43 0.26 32.26
N THR A 311 -30.10 1.50 31.93
CA THR A 311 -30.88 2.65 32.39
C THR A 311 -32.19 2.77 31.63
N GLY A 312 -33.10 3.60 32.10
CA GLY A 312 -34.36 3.91 31.42
C GLY A 312 -35.56 3.21 32.03
N THR A 313 -36.73 3.44 31.43
CA THR A 313 -38.03 2.94 31.91
C THR A 313 -38.60 1.83 31.03
N ILE A 314 -38.01 1.59 29.86
CA ILE A 314 -38.37 0.52 28.93
C ILE A 314 -37.09 -0.27 28.60
N SER A 315 -37.19 -1.60 28.68
CA SER A 315 -36.08 -2.48 28.30
C SER A 315 -35.88 -2.52 26.78
N SER A 316 -34.63 -2.53 26.35
CA SER A 316 -34.25 -2.72 24.95
C SER A 316 -34.02 -4.21 24.61
N ALA A 317 -33.75 -4.50 23.33
CA ALA A 317 -33.36 -5.84 22.90
C ALA A 317 -31.97 -6.19 23.46
N PHE A 318 -31.68 -7.50 23.60
CA PHE A 318 -30.41 -7.93 24.18
C PHE A 318 -29.20 -7.39 23.42
N GLY A 319 -28.25 -6.79 24.16
CA GLY A 319 -26.93 -6.40 23.69
C GLY A 319 -25.83 -6.76 24.68
N LYS A 320 -24.61 -6.97 24.17
CA LYS A 320 -23.41 -7.14 25.03
C LYS A 320 -23.05 -5.81 25.71
N ALA A 321 -22.31 -5.87 26.82
CA ALA A 321 -21.95 -4.66 27.52
C ALA A 321 -20.98 -3.79 26.72
N LYS A 322 -21.16 -2.45 26.80
CA LYS A 322 -20.31 -1.49 26.08
C LYS A 322 -18.83 -1.69 26.41
N LYS A 323 -18.52 -1.91 27.69
CA LYS A 323 -17.15 -2.18 28.15
C LYS A 323 -16.52 -3.40 27.44
N GLU A 324 -17.29 -4.45 27.15
CA GLU A 324 -16.74 -5.62 26.43
C GLU A 324 -16.40 -5.29 24.98
N LEU A 325 -17.21 -4.44 24.35
CA LEU A 325 -16.93 -3.94 23.00
C LEU A 325 -15.72 -3.00 23.00
N ASP A 326 -15.62 -2.09 23.98
CA ASP A 326 -14.49 -1.18 24.13
C ASP A 326 -13.18 -1.94 24.41
N ASP A 327 -13.18 -2.96 25.28
CA ASP A 327 -12.02 -3.80 25.55
C ASP A 327 -11.58 -4.58 24.29
N LYS A 328 -12.54 -5.10 23.49
CA LYS A 328 -12.26 -5.72 22.19
C LYS A 328 -11.66 -4.70 21.20
N ILE A 329 -12.20 -3.49 21.14
CA ILE A 329 -11.67 -2.42 20.28
C ILE A 329 -10.26 -2.01 20.73
N ALA A 330 -10.03 -1.81 22.02
CA ALA A 330 -8.74 -1.46 22.58
C ALA A 330 -7.69 -2.56 22.35
N SER A 331 -8.06 -3.83 22.47
CA SER A 331 -7.17 -4.94 22.13
C SER A 331 -6.83 -4.99 20.63
N ILE A 332 -7.82 -4.80 19.73
CA ILE A 332 -7.59 -4.68 18.28
C ILE A 332 -6.67 -3.49 17.97
N GLN A 333 -6.92 -2.33 18.58
CA GLN A 333 -6.15 -1.11 18.37
C GLN A 333 -4.73 -1.23 18.94
N THR A 334 -4.54 -1.98 20.03
CA THR A 334 -3.22 -2.32 20.57
C THR A 334 -2.48 -3.27 19.63
N THR A 335 -3.13 -4.29 19.07
CA THR A 335 -2.55 -5.15 18.02
C THR A 335 -2.15 -4.32 16.81
N VAL A 336 -3.02 -3.43 16.32
CA VAL A 336 -2.72 -2.50 15.21
C VAL A 336 -1.55 -1.57 15.54
N THR A 337 -1.48 -1.03 16.76
CA THR A 337 -0.41 -0.13 17.20
C THR A 337 0.93 -0.86 17.36
N GLN A 338 0.92 -2.11 17.85
CA GLN A 338 2.11 -2.96 17.92
C GLN A 338 2.59 -3.37 16.51
N THR A 339 1.70 -3.58 15.55
CA THR A 339 2.09 -3.74 14.13
C THR A 339 2.55 -2.42 13.48
N ALA A 340 1.98 -1.28 13.85
CA ALA A 340 2.31 0.03 13.27
C ALA A 340 3.65 0.59 13.76
N ASN A 341 4.14 0.13 14.91
CA ASN A 341 5.46 0.46 15.47
C ASN A 341 6.50 -0.66 15.26
N SER A 342 6.15 -1.74 14.57
CA SER A 342 7.11 -2.67 13.97
C SER A 342 7.43 -2.19 12.55
N TRP A 343 8.70 -1.90 12.26
CA TRP A 343 9.11 -1.44 10.92
C TRP A 343 8.81 -2.45 9.79
N SER A 344 8.49 -3.70 10.13
CA SER A 344 8.25 -4.79 9.16
C SER A 344 6.81 -4.89 8.65
N VAL A 345 5.82 -4.18 9.23
CA VAL A 345 4.39 -4.41 8.91
C VAL A 345 3.60 -3.10 8.74
N LYS A 346 4.13 -2.14 7.98
CA LYS A 346 3.37 -0.92 7.61
C LYS A 346 2.84 -0.89 6.18
N ASN A 347 3.45 -1.62 5.23
CA ASN A 347 3.15 -1.51 3.79
C ASN A 347 2.80 -2.83 3.07
N LEU A 348 2.43 -3.89 3.78
CA LEU A 348 1.95 -5.14 3.18
C LEU A 348 0.42 -5.21 3.30
N THR A 349 -0.29 -4.42 2.50
CA THR A 349 -1.75 -4.28 2.59
C THR A 349 -2.50 -5.18 1.59
N SER A 350 -1.79 -5.90 0.72
CA SER A 350 -2.33 -6.95 -0.15
C SER A 350 -1.24 -7.92 -0.61
N GLY A 351 -1.62 -9.13 -1.07
CA GLY A 351 -0.69 -10.11 -1.65
C GLY A 351 0.02 -9.53 -2.87
N GLY A 352 1.33 -9.27 -2.74
CA GLY A 352 2.19 -8.69 -3.80
C GLY A 352 2.86 -7.34 -3.50
N SER A 353 2.64 -6.77 -2.31
CA SER A 353 3.07 -5.38 -1.98
C SER A 353 4.60 -5.14 -1.85
N ILE A 354 5.46 -6.16 -1.97
CA ILE A 354 6.91 -6.00 -2.19
C ILE A 354 7.34 -6.86 -3.38
N LEU A 355 7.67 -6.18 -4.49
CA LEU A 355 8.42 -6.72 -5.64
C LEU A 355 9.65 -5.86 -6.03
N GLY A 356 9.93 -4.78 -5.26
CA GLY A 356 11.22 -4.06 -5.22
C GLY A 356 11.07 -2.56 -5.00
N GLN A 357 11.52 -2.03 -3.84
CA GLN A 357 12.28 -0.76 -3.59
C GLN A 357 12.75 -0.69 -2.11
N ILE A 358 13.89 -0.04 -1.82
CA ILE A 358 14.29 0.51 -0.51
C ILE A 358 14.76 1.96 -0.76
N ASN A 359 14.16 2.96 -0.11
CA ASN A 359 14.51 4.38 -0.31
C ASN A 359 14.56 5.13 1.05
N LEU A 360 15.70 5.77 1.39
CA LEU A 360 15.83 6.69 2.53
C LEU A 360 16.36 8.03 2.03
N THR A 361 15.51 9.05 2.18
CA THR A 361 15.50 10.34 1.46
C THR A 361 16.49 11.39 1.96
N ASP A 362 17.62 10.99 2.54
CA ASP A 362 18.61 11.89 3.15
C ASP A 362 20.07 11.41 3.03
N GLY A 363 20.35 10.51 2.08
CA GLY A 363 21.68 10.43 1.46
C GLY A 363 22.57 9.25 1.84
N THR A 364 22.17 8.33 2.72
CA THR A 364 22.81 7.00 2.81
C THR A 364 21.83 5.95 3.35
N VAL A 365 21.64 4.85 2.62
CA VAL A 365 20.92 3.67 3.11
C VAL A 365 21.97 2.64 3.55
N LYS A 366 22.07 2.37 4.85
CA LYS A 366 22.86 1.23 5.35
C LYS A 366 21.94 0.02 5.49
N ILE A 367 22.09 -0.94 4.58
CA ILE A 367 21.46 -2.26 4.71
C ILE A 367 22.50 -3.20 5.32
N ASP A 368 22.20 -3.82 6.46
CA ASP A 368 23.06 -4.87 7.02
C ASP A 368 23.00 -6.10 6.08
N GLY A 369 24.11 -6.33 5.38
CA GLY A 369 24.18 -7.22 4.22
C GLY A 369 24.14 -8.72 4.52
N LYS A 370 24.13 -9.15 5.80
CA LYS A 370 24.29 -10.57 6.17
C LYS A 370 23.30 -11.51 5.45
N TYR A 371 22.09 -11.03 5.15
CA TYR A 371 21.05 -11.80 4.45
C TYR A 371 20.53 -11.10 3.18
N VAL A 372 21.23 -10.09 2.68
CA VAL A 372 20.83 -9.36 1.48
C VAL A 372 21.33 -10.10 0.25
N LYS A 373 20.43 -10.83 -0.41
CA LYS A 373 20.70 -11.48 -1.69
C LYS A 373 19.92 -10.77 -2.79
N ILE A 374 20.62 -10.18 -3.74
CA ILE A 374 20.02 -9.67 -4.97
C ILE A 374 19.92 -10.83 -5.96
N THR A 375 18.70 -11.21 -6.35
CA THR A 375 18.44 -12.30 -7.32
C THR A 375 17.80 -11.75 -8.58
N GLY A 376 18.08 -12.35 -9.75
CA GLY A 376 17.58 -11.87 -11.06
C GLY A 376 18.55 -10.91 -11.79
N GLN A 377 18.09 -10.34 -12.91
CA GLN A 377 18.86 -9.38 -13.71
C GLN A 377 18.78 -8.00 -13.03
N THR A 378 19.87 -7.55 -12.40
CA THR A 378 19.92 -6.27 -11.68
C THR A 378 20.87 -5.31 -12.37
N LEU A 379 20.39 -4.09 -12.62
CA LEU A 379 21.21 -2.97 -13.06
C LEU A 379 21.78 -2.26 -11.83
N ILE A 380 23.10 -2.09 -11.78
CA ILE A 380 23.79 -1.23 -10.81
C ILE A 380 24.27 -0.01 -11.58
N ASP A 381 23.68 1.15 -11.31
CA ASP A 381 24.10 2.42 -11.92
C ASP A 381 24.99 3.20 -10.95
N ASN A 382 26.17 3.63 -11.39
CA ASN A 382 27.18 4.37 -10.61
C ASN A 382 27.60 3.73 -9.26
N GLY A 383 27.54 2.41 -9.13
CA GLY A 383 27.85 1.71 -7.88
C GLY A 383 29.35 1.51 -7.62
N ILE A 384 29.80 1.76 -6.39
CA ILE A 384 31.13 1.35 -5.89
C ILE A 384 31.01 -0.05 -5.28
N ILE A 385 31.70 -1.04 -5.86
CA ILE A 385 31.78 -2.41 -5.33
C ILE A 385 33.18 -2.64 -4.77
N THR A 386 33.30 -2.85 -3.45
CA THR A 386 34.59 -3.04 -2.80
C THR A 386 34.98 -4.52 -2.71
N ASN A 387 36.25 -4.75 -2.35
CA ASN A 387 36.99 -6.01 -2.57
C ASN A 387 36.30 -7.31 -2.14
N ALA A 388 35.49 -7.31 -1.07
CA ALA A 388 34.90 -8.54 -0.52
C ALA A 388 33.55 -8.95 -1.15
N MET A 389 33.03 -8.16 -2.10
CA MET A 389 31.64 -8.30 -2.57
C MET A 389 31.49 -9.12 -3.87
N ILE A 390 32.57 -9.44 -4.58
CA ILE A 390 32.55 -10.21 -5.83
C ILE A 390 33.31 -11.50 -5.63
N LYS A 391 32.59 -12.64 -5.57
CA LYS A 391 33.20 -13.97 -5.46
C LYS A 391 33.72 -14.45 -6.82
N ASP A 392 32.87 -14.40 -7.83
CA ASP A 392 33.14 -14.83 -9.21
C ASP A 392 32.60 -13.75 -10.17
N LEU A 393 33.37 -13.36 -11.18
CA LEU A 393 32.96 -12.39 -12.21
C LEU A 393 33.23 -12.97 -13.59
N THR A 394 32.18 -13.15 -14.38
CA THR A 394 32.31 -13.35 -15.84
C THR A 394 32.36 -11.97 -16.50
N ALA A 395 33.50 -11.63 -17.08
CA ALA A 395 33.80 -10.30 -17.62
C ALA A 395 33.54 -10.16 -19.14
N ASP A 396 32.71 -11.02 -19.73
CA ASP A 396 32.42 -11.05 -21.17
C ASP A 396 31.77 -9.74 -21.70
N LYS A 397 31.17 -8.95 -20.80
CA LYS A 397 30.51 -7.66 -21.10
C LYS A 397 31.19 -6.42 -20.52
N ILE A 398 32.43 -6.49 -20.04
CA ILE A 398 33.20 -5.27 -19.73
C ILE A 398 33.56 -4.58 -21.05
N VAL A 399 32.65 -3.77 -21.57
CA VAL A 399 32.76 -3.09 -22.87
C VAL A 399 32.59 -1.59 -22.63
N GLY A 400 33.65 -0.79 -22.82
CA GLY A 400 33.54 0.68 -22.81
C GLY A 400 34.23 1.45 -21.67
N GLY A 401 35.41 1.02 -21.18
CA GLY A 401 36.17 1.79 -20.21
C GLY A 401 37.67 1.43 -20.13
N THR A 402 38.41 2.16 -19.30
CA THR A 402 39.82 1.88 -18.96
C THR A 402 39.89 0.98 -17.72
N ILE A 403 40.59 -0.15 -17.81
CA ILE A 403 40.98 -0.93 -16.64
C ILE A 403 42.31 -0.39 -16.14
N ASP A 404 42.33 0.25 -14.97
CA ASP A 404 43.59 0.52 -14.26
C ASP A 404 44.13 -0.78 -13.68
N ALA A 405 45.10 -1.37 -14.38
CA ALA A 405 45.69 -2.65 -14.04
C ALA A 405 46.91 -2.55 -13.10
N SER A 406 47.15 -1.40 -12.43
CA SER A 406 48.34 -1.19 -11.59
C SER A 406 48.55 -2.23 -10.47
N LYS A 407 47.49 -2.94 -10.06
CA LYS A 407 47.54 -3.99 -9.03
C LYS A 407 46.97 -5.35 -9.48
N ILE A 408 46.62 -5.49 -10.75
CA ILE A 408 45.92 -6.69 -11.25
C ILE A 408 46.96 -7.75 -11.64
N SER A 409 46.77 -8.98 -11.17
CA SER A 409 47.47 -10.18 -11.67
C SER A 409 46.50 -11.02 -12.47
N VAL A 410 46.74 -11.17 -13.78
CA VAL A 410 45.91 -12.02 -14.66
C VAL A 410 46.62 -13.35 -14.88
N ILE A 411 45.96 -14.45 -14.54
CA ILE A 411 46.44 -15.80 -14.81
C ILE A 411 45.70 -16.30 -16.05
N ASN A 412 46.42 -16.83 -17.05
CA ASN A 412 45.87 -17.35 -18.31
C ASN A 412 45.16 -16.30 -19.19
N LEU A 413 45.75 -15.12 -19.36
CA LEU A 413 45.25 -14.12 -20.32
C LEU A 413 45.26 -14.68 -21.75
N ASN A 414 44.09 -14.89 -22.34
CA ASN A 414 43.94 -15.15 -23.78
C ASN A 414 43.65 -13.83 -24.49
N ALA A 415 44.69 -13.19 -25.04
CA ALA A 415 44.57 -11.93 -25.77
C ALA A 415 45.05 -12.12 -27.22
N SER A 416 44.19 -11.81 -28.19
CA SER A 416 44.54 -11.85 -29.62
C SER A 416 45.30 -10.60 -30.08
N ASN A 417 45.11 -9.47 -29.38
CA ASN A 417 45.77 -8.20 -29.67
C ASN A 417 46.24 -7.54 -28.37
N ILE A 418 47.51 -7.17 -28.30
CA ILE A 418 48.08 -6.37 -27.21
C ILE A 418 48.74 -5.15 -27.86
N THR A 419 48.11 -3.99 -27.72
CA THR A 419 48.64 -2.70 -28.22
C THR A 419 49.44 -2.03 -27.10
N SER A 420 50.51 -2.66 -26.63
CA SER A 420 51.39 -2.08 -25.62
C SER A 420 52.58 -1.37 -26.26
N GLY A 421 53.05 -0.28 -25.63
CA GLY A 421 54.28 0.39 -26.07
C GLY A 421 55.54 -0.45 -25.81
N GLN A 422 55.53 -1.24 -24.73
CA GLN A 422 56.60 -2.16 -24.34
C GLN A 422 56.00 -3.41 -23.68
N ILE A 423 56.57 -4.59 -23.94
CA ILE A 423 56.26 -5.84 -23.25
C ILE A 423 57.52 -6.23 -22.46
N SER A 424 57.43 -6.29 -21.13
CA SER A 424 58.46 -6.87 -20.27
C SER A 424 57.95 -8.19 -19.72
N GLY A 425 58.39 -9.30 -20.31
CA GLY A 425 58.00 -10.66 -19.93
C GLY A 425 59.21 -11.50 -19.54
N GLY A 426 59.05 -12.38 -18.56
CA GLY A 426 60.13 -13.28 -18.13
C GLY A 426 60.40 -14.41 -19.12
N LEU A 427 59.34 -15.05 -19.62
CA LEU A 427 59.42 -16.16 -20.58
C LEU A 427 58.38 -15.98 -21.67
N ILE A 428 58.83 -15.94 -22.93
CA ILE A 428 57.98 -15.92 -24.11
C ILE A 428 58.21 -17.23 -24.86
N LYS A 429 57.14 -18.00 -25.10
CA LYS A 429 57.18 -19.26 -25.86
C LYS A 429 56.24 -19.15 -27.05
N GLY A 430 56.77 -19.48 -28.24
CA GLY A 430 56.04 -19.38 -29.50
C GLY A 430 55.82 -17.93 -29.96
N GLY A 431 55.06 -17.78 -31.04
CA GLY A 431 54.81 -16.50 -31.69
C GLY A 431 55.95 -16.01 -32.58
N VAL A 432 55.76 -14.82 -33.16
CA VAL A 432 56.66 -14.22 -34.14
C VAL A 432 56.92 -12.77 -33.76
N LEU A 433 58.20 -12.39 -33.59
CA LEU A 433 58.62 -11.01 -33.37
C LEU A 433 59.08 -10.41 -34.70
N THR A 434 58.34 -9.45 -35.24
CA THR A 434 58.62 -8.86 -36.56
C THR A 434 59.05 -7.40 -36.44
N ALA A 435 60.08 -7.01 -37.17
CA ALA A 435 60.45 -5.60 -37.29
C ALA A 435 59.36 -4.83 -38.05
N LEU A 436 58.99 -3.63 -37.60
CA LEU A 436 57.91 -2.85 -38.21
C LEU A 436 58.13 -2.51 -39.69
N ASN A 437 59.40 -2.45 -40.13
CA ASN A 437 59.76 -2.23 -41.53
C ASN A 437 59.75 -3.53 -42.37
N GLY A 438 59.33 -4.67 -41.79
CA GLY A 438 59.28 -5.97 -42.44
C GLY A 438 60.64 -6.59 -42.77
N ALA A 439 61.75 -6.02 -42.31
CA ALA A 439 63.08 -6.46 -42.71
C ALA A 439 63.56 -7.73 -41.98
N MET A 440 63.01 -8.03 -40.80
CA MET A 440 63.45 -9.13 -39.93
C MET A 440 62.27 -9.75 -39.17
N SER A 441 62.38 -11.06 -38.92
CA SER A 441 61.47 -11.83 -38.10
C SER A 441 62.23 -12.81 -37.19
N ILE A 442 61.79 -12.98 -35.93
CA ILE A 442 62.20 -14.06 -35.05
C ILE A 442 60.98 -14.96 -34.83
N ASP A 443 60.98 -16.13 -35.44
CA ASP A 443 59.92 -17.13 -35.29
C ASP A 443 60.31 -18.13 -34.19
N LEU A 444 59.70 -17.97 -33.02
CA LEU A 444 59.95 -18.83 -31.85
C LEU A 444 59.22 -20.17 -31.95
N ASN A 445 58.31 -20.35 -32.91
CA ASN A 445 57.67 -21.65 -33.17
C ASN A 445 58.60 -22.56 -33.98
N LYS A 446 59.35 -21.97 -34.92
CA LYS A 446 60.34 -22.68 -35.75
C LYS A 446 61.75 -22.66 -35.15
N GLY A 447 62.02 -21.75 -34.23
CA GLY A 447 63.35 -21.52 -33.66
C GLY A 447 64.31 -20.84 -34.64
N GLN A 448 63.80 -19.93 -35.49
CA GLN A 448 64.56 -19.30 -36.57
C GLN A 448 64.57 -17.77 -36.44
N MET A 449 65.69 -17.17 -36.85
CA MET A 449 65.80 -15.73 -37.11
C MET A 449 65.98 -15.54 -38.62
N GLU A 450 65.08 -14.76 -39.22
CA GLU A 450 65.04 -14.49 -40.65
C GLU A 450 65.31 -13.01 -40.92
N MET A 451 66.17 -12.71 -41.89
CA MET A 451 66.47 -11.36 -42.39
C MET A 451 66.15 -11.35 -43.89
N TYR A 452 65.18 -10.53 -44.30
CA TYR A 452 64.58 -10.60 -45.64
C TYR A 452 65.19 -9.62 -46.65
N ASN A 453 65.97 -8.66 -46.19
CA ASN A 453 66.70 -7.70 -47.04
C ASN A 453 67.99 -7.27 -46.33
N ASP A 454 68.73 -6.33 -46.92
CA ASP A 454 70.06 -5.94 -46.44
C ASP A 454 70.07 -4.95 -45.25
N ASN A 455 68.90 -4.59 -44.72
CA ASN A 455 68.78 -3.62 -43.61
C ASN A 455 69.08 -4.19 -42.21
N PRO A 456 68.64 -5.41 -41.83
CA PRO A 456 68.89 -5.94 -40.49
C PRO A 456 70.37 -6.24 -40.25
N ALA A 457 70.78 -6.09 -38.99
CA ALA A 457 72.10 -6.50 -38.53
C ALA A 457 72.04 -6.90 -37.04
N ILE A 458 72.83 -7.89 -36.65
CA ILE A 458 73.14 -8.11 -35.23
C ILE A 458 74.35 -7.22 -34.95
N ARG A 459 74.16 -6.14 -34.18
CA ARG A 459 75.20 -5.14 -33.98
C ARG A 459 75.35 -4.68 -32.55
N ARG A 460 76.58 -4.27 -32.22
CA ARG A 460 76.92 -3.52 -31.01
C ARG A 460 77.34 -2.10 -31.41
N VAL A 461 76.67 -1.12 -30.81
CA VAL A 461 76.96 0.31 -30.98
C VAL A 461 77.38 0.86 -29.63
N VAL A 462 78.55 1.48 -29.58
CA VAL A 462 79.00 2.24 -28.41
C VAL A 462 79.43 3.62 -28.88
N ALA A 463 78.96 4.64 -28.18
CA ALA A 463 79.31 6.02 -28.49
C ALA A 463 80.84 6.18 -28.59
N GLY A 464 81.32 6.73 -29.70
CA GLY A 464 82.75 6.97 -29.92
C GLY A 464 83.54 5.80 -30.54
N LEU A 465 83.01 4.56 -30.52
CA LEU A 465 83.74 3.38 -31.00
C LEU A 465 83.23 2.88 -32.38
N PRO A 466 84.05 2.12 -33.13
CA PRO A 466 83.62 1.38 -34.33
C PRO A 466 82.41 0.47 -34.07
N ASN A 467 81.52 0.33 -35.06
CA ASN A 467 80.41 -0.63 -34.97
C ASN A 467 80.95 -2.05 -35.13
N GLN A 468 80.44 -2.98 -34.34
CA GLN A 468 80.70 -4.42 -34.46
C GLN A 468 79.43 -5.07 -34.95
N PHE A 469 79.51 -5.94 -35.97
CA PHE A 469 78.30 -6.51 -36.55
C PHE A 469 78.50 -7.89 -37.16
N ILE A 470 77.40 -8.64 -37.17
CA ILE A 470 77.13 -9.74 -38.09
C ILE A 470 76.04 -9.25 -39.03
N LYS A 471 76.30 -9.30 -40.33
CA LYS A 471 75.37 -8.82 -41.35
C LYS A 471 75.26 -9.81 -42.50
N PHE A 472 74.02 -10.08 -42.91
CA PHE A 472 73.70 -10.77 -44.14
C PHE A 472 73.28 -9.72 -45.16
N SER A 473 73.89 -9.75 -46.34
CA SER A 473 73.59 -8.80 -47.39
C SER A 473 73.71 -9.46 -48.75
N THR A 474 73.16 -8.82 -49.77
CA THR A 474 73.41 -9.19 -51.15
C THR A 474 74.42 -8.22 -51.77
N GLY A 475 75.25 -8.71 -52.68
CA GLY A 475 76.15 -7.85 -53.43
C GLY A 475 76.44 -8.42 -54.80
N THR A 476 76.74 -7.52 -55.74
CA THR A 476 77.18 -7.92 -57.07
C THR A 476 78.68 -8.22 -57.02
N GLN A 477 79.06 -9.45 -57.32
CA GLN A 477 80.45 -9.90 -57.30
C GLN A 477 80.87 -10.38 -58.70
N PRO A 478 82.12 -10.12 -59.11
CA PRO A 478 82.71 -10.84 -60.24
C PRO A 478 82.68 -12.34 -59.95
N ASN A 479 82.40 -13.17 -60.95
CA ASN A 479 82.57 -14.63 -60.84
C ASN A 479 84.01 -14.99 -60.40
N ASP A 480 84.14 -16.07 -59.63
CA ASP A 480 85.38 -16.45 -58.95
C ASP A 480 86.53 -16.84 -59.91
N ASN A 481 86.21 -16.95 -61.20
CA ASN A 481 87.17 -17.22 -62.27
C ASN A 481 88.22 -16.10 -62.45
N ASN A 482 88.08 -14.95 -61.77
CA ASN A 482 89.11 -13.91 -61.73
C ASN A 482 90.33 -14.23 -60.86
N TYR A 483 90.21 -15.11 -59.85
CA TYR A 483 91.29 -15.38 -58.88
C TYR A 483 91.95 -16.75 -59.07
N ARG A 484 91.50 -17.53 -60.06
CA ARG A 484 92.21 -18.72 -60.54
C ARG A 484 93.42 -18.23 -61.34
N ILE A 485 94.60 -18.29 -60.74
CA ILE A 485 95.85 -17.67 -61.25
C ILE A 485 96.31 -18.23 -62.62
N ILE A 486 95.62 -19.21 -63.21
CA ILE A 486 95.94 -19.73 -64.55
C ILE A 486 94.65 -19.89 -65.39
N GLY A 487 94.38 -18.91 -66.27
CA GLY A 487 93.38 -18.99 -67.34
C GLY A 487 92.41 -17.79 -67.44
N SER A 488 92.42 -17.07 -68.56
CA SER A 488 91.58 -15.88 -68.81
C SER A 488 90.11 -16.25 -69.13
N GLY A 489 89.19 -16.00 -68.20
CA GLY A 489 87.74 -16.12 -68.42
C GLY A 489 87.02 -14.78 -68.56
N THR A 490 86.00 -14.72 -69.41
CA THR A 490 85.16 -13.52 -69.66
C THR A 490 84.32 -13.14 -68.44
N LYS A 491 84.24 -11.83 -68.17
CA LYS A 491 83.56 -11.22 -67.01
C LYS A 491 82.03 -11.32 -67.12
N SER A 492 81.38 -11.87 -66.10
CA SER A 492 79.96 -11.62 -65.83
C SER A 492 79.74 -11.37 -64.34
N ASN A 493 78.96 -10.35 -64.01
CA ASN A 493 78.60 -9.99 -62.64
C ASN A 493 77.47 -10.91 -62.15
N LEU A 494 77.63 -11.54 -60.99
CA LEU A 494 76.61 -12.36 -60.34
C LEU A 494 76.22 -11.78 -58.99
N THR A 495 74.95 -11.90 -58.60
CA THR A 495 74.51 -11.57 -57.25
C THR A 495 74.91 -12.71 -56.31
N ALA A 496 75.64 -12.38 -55.25
CA ALA A 496 76.06 -13.30 -54.20
C ALA A 496 75.44 -12.88 -52.86
N ALA A 497 75.09 -13.88 -52.05
CA ALA A 497 74.86 -13.70 -50.62
C ALA A 497 76.21 -13.45 -49.94
N ILE A 498 76.25 -12.48 -49.04
CA ILE A 498 77.43 -12.09 -48.29
C ILE A 498 77.13 -12.19 -46.81
N THR A 499 77.84 -13.10 -46.14
CA THR A 499 77.87 -13.15 -44.67
C THR A 499 79.11 -12.42 -44.18
N SER A 500 78.90 -11.35 -43.43
CA SER A 500 79.96 -10.48 -42.94
C SER A 500 80.04 -10.54 -41.42
N ILE A 501 81.24 -10.75 -40.89
CA ILE A 501 81.52 -10.65 -39.45
C ILE A 501 82.73 -9.73 -39.29
N GLY A 502 82.54 -8.59 -38.63
CA GLY A 502 83.63 -7.67 -38.46
C GLY A 502 83.28 -6.38 -37.75
N THR A 503 84.19 -5.42 -37.89
CA THR A 503 84.07 -4.08 -37.35
C THR A 503 84.30 -3.06 -38.44
N ASN A 504 83.66 -1.89 -38.33
CA ASN A 504 83.92 -0.79 -39.25
C ASN A 504 84.24 0.51 -38.49
N ARG A 505 85.46 1.02 -38.70
CA ARG A 505 85.97 2.24 -38.05
C ARG A 505 85.23 3.52 -38.45
N LEU A 506 84.49 3.49 -39.57
CA LEU A 506 83.62 4.57 -40.03
C LEU A 506 82.25 4.57 -39.35
N ARG A 507 81.99 3.64 -38.42
CA ARG A 507 80.74 3.54 -37.63
C ARG A 507 79.49 3.28 -38.49
N THR A 508 79.68 2.65 -39.64
CA THR A 508 78.61 2.13 -40.51
C THR A 508 78.54 0.60 -40.38
N GLU A 509 77.52 -0.04 -40.96
CA GLU A 509 77.51 -1.50 -41.20
C GLU A 509 77.86 -1.83 -42.66
N ASN A 510 78.71 -1.02 -43.30
CA ASN A 510 79.20 -1.29 -44.64
C ASN A 510 80.40 -2.24 -44.56
N ASN A 511 80.32 -3.40 -45.20
CA ASN A 511 81.36 -4.43 -45.19
C ASN A 511 82.29 -4.35 -46.42
N LEU A 512 82.07 -3.37 -47.32
CA LEU A 512 82.76 -3.24 -48.59
C LEU A 512 83.60 -1.96 -48.71
N ASP A 513 83.69 -1.15 -47.65
CA ASP A 513 84.55 0.04 -47.64
C ASP A 513 85.89 -0.21 -46.94
N GLY A 514 86.85 0.70 -47.15
CA GLY A 514 88.18 0.65 -46.51
C GLY A 514 88.18 0.94 -45.00
N GLY A 515 87.00 1.05 -44.39
CA GLY A 515 86.82 1.12 -42.94
C GLY A 515 86.60 -0.24 -42.30
N PHE A 516 86.26 -1.26 -43.09
CA PHE A 516 85.95 -2.61 -42.61
C PHE A 516 87.21 -3.40 -42.26
N THR A 517 87.14 -4.12 -41.14
CA THR A 517 88.10 -5.16 -40.78
C THR A 517 87.31 -6.39 -40.32
N GLY A 518 87.50 -7.52 -40.98
CA GLY A 518 86.71 -8.72 -40.73
C GLY A 518 86.77 -9.73 -41.86
N ILE A 519 85.76 -10.60 -41.89
CA ILE A 519 85.62 -11.66 -42.87
C ILE A 519 84.32 -11.46 -43.65
N ASN A 520 84.41 -11.52 -44.97
CA ASN A 520 83.28 -11.62 -45.87
C ASN A 520 83.28 -13.00 -46.53
N ILE A 521 82.16 -13.72 -46.41
CA ILE A 521 81.95 -15.01 -47.07
C ILE A 521 80.91 -14.81 -48.15
N TYR A 522 81.29 -15.07 -49.39
CA TYR A 522 80.47 -14.91 -50.58
C TYR A 522 80.03 -16.29 -51.09
N ALA A 523 78.73 -16.43 -51.32
CA ALA A 523 78.12 -17.61 -51.95
C ALA A 523 77.10 -17.15 -53.00
N GLY A 524 77.24 -17.58 -54.25
CA GLY A 524 76.31 -17.20 -55.34
C GLY A 524 76.43 -18.09 -56.57
N GLY A 525 75.34 -18.20 -57.34
CA GLY A 525 75.21 -19.09 -58.51
C GLY A 525 74.24 -20.26 -58.27
N SER A 526 73.67 -20.81 -59.35
CA SER A 526 72.60 -21.83 -59.28
C SER A 526 73.04 -23.25 -59.71
N GLY A 527 74.35 -23.54 -59.80
CA GLY A 527 74.85 -24.83 -60.28
C GLY A 527 76.37 -24.99 -60.18
N THR A 528 76.93 -26.05 -60.78
CA THR A 528 78.38 -26.31 -60.86
C THR A 528 78.98 -25.65 -62.12
N GLY A 529 80.18 -25.05 -62.03
CA GLY A 529 80.92 -24.51 -63.19
C GLY A 529 81.35 -23.04 -63.08
N ASP A 530 81.54 -22.36 -64.21
CA ASP A 530 82.17 -21.03 -64.35
C ASP A 530 81.31 -19.81 -63.91
N SER A 531 80.14 -20.07 -63.34
CA SER A 531 79.15 -19.07 -62.90
C SER A 531 78.81 -19.21 -61.42
N ILE A 532 79.84 -19.42 -60.60
CA ILE A 532 79.75 -19.50 -59.14
C ILE A 532 80.63 -18.45 -58.47
N VAL A 533 80.27 -18.06 -57.26
CA VAL A 533 81.07 -17.25 -56.36
C VAL A 533 81.13 -17.99 -55.03
N ASP A 534 82.26 -18.63 -54.72
CA ASP A 534 82.51 -19.33 -53.45
C ASP A 534 83.81 -18.80 -52.84
N ARG A 535 83.72 -17.60 -52.26
CA ARG A 535 84.91 -16.84 -51.86
C ARG A 535 84.87 -16.50 -50.39
N ILE A 536 86.01 -16.66 -49.72
CA ILE A 536 86.26 -16.09 -48.39
C ILE A 536 87.27 -14.98 -48.56
N GLU A 537 86.90 -13.77 -48.13
CA GLU A 537 87.77 -12.62 -48.07
C GLU A 537 88.02 -12.25 -46.62
N ILE A 538 89.30 -12.07 -46.27
CA ILE A 538 89.71 -11.58 -44.96
C ILE A 538 90.34 -10.20 -45.18
N SER A 539 89.64 -9.15 -44.76
CA SER A 539 90.07 -7.76 -44.94
C SER A 539 90.68 -7.26 -43.64
N SER A 540 91.98 -6.92 -43.67
CA SER A 540 92.71 -6.30 -42.56
C SER A 540 93.97 -5.61 -43.07
N ASP A 541 94.40 -4.54 -42.39
CA ASP A 541 95.74 -3.97 -42.58
C ASP A 541 96.82 -4.91 -42.02
N ILE A 542 96.49 -5.65 -40.96
CA ILE A 542 97.34 -6.65 -40.30
C ILE A 542 96.50 -7.90 -40.01
N LEU A 543 96.71 -8.97 -40.77
CA LEU A 543 96.14 -10.28 -40.49
C LEU A 543 97.20 -11.16 -39.82
N LYS A 544 96.93 -11.53 -38.57
CA LYS A 544 97.80 -12.40 -37.79
C LYS A 544 97.15 -13.76 -37.60
N ILE A 545 97.84 -14.80 -38.05
CA ILE A 545 97.47 -16.20 -37.87
C ILE A 545 98.49 -16.81 -36.90
N ALA A 546 98.12 -16.88 -35.62
CA ALA A 546 99.02 -17.34 -34.56
C ALA A 546 98.30 -18.27 -33.58
N HIS A 547 99.06 -19.08 -32.85
CA HIS A 547 98.51 -20.01 -31.86
C HIS A 547 97.99 -19.33 -30.58
N SER A 548 98.34 -18.06 -30.34
CA SER A 548 97.88 -17.27 -29.19
C SER A 548 97.63 -15.82 -29.60
N ALA A 549 96.80 -15.12 -28.81
CA ALA A 549 96.38 -13.76 -29.12
C ALA A 549 97.46 -12.71 -28.81
N ASN A 550 98.05 -12.74 -27.61
CA ASN A 550 98.87 -11.63 -27.09
C ASN A 550 100.12 -12.06 -26.28
N SER A 551 100.30 -13.34 -25.97
CA SER A 551 101.43 -13.82 -25.16
C SER A 551 102.15 -14.95 -25.87
N SER A 552 103.44 -14.76 -26.14
CA SER A 552 104.26 -15.71 -26.89
C SER A 552 103.67 -16.08 -28.26
N ASP A 553 102.94 -15.17 -28.91
CA ASP A 553 102.28 -15.46 -30.18
C ASP A 553 103.28 -15.84 -31.27
N ARG A 554 103.08 -17.01 -31.86
CA ARG A 554 103.92 -17.55 -32.95
C ARG A 554 103.00 -18.02 -34.06
N GLY A 555 103.41 -17.72 -35.29
CA GLY A 555 102.66 -18.03 -36.49
C GLY A 555 103.10 -17.11 -37.62
N TRP A 556 102.15 -16.63 -38.41
CA TRP A 556 102.40 -15.82 -39.59
C TRP A 556 101.60 -14.52 -39.56
N VAL A 557 102.20 -13.46 -40.09
CA VAL A 557 101.55 -12.16 -40.31
C VAL A 557 101.53 -11.88 -41.80
N PHE A 558 100.35 -11.48 -42.28
CA PHE A 558 100.14 -10.77 -43.53
C PHE A 558 99.89 -9.31 -43.16
N GLU A 559 100.78 -8.42 -43.58
CA GLU A 559 100.72 -7.01 -43.18
C GLU A 559 101.02 -6.12 -44.38
N ASN A 560 100.31 -5.00 -44.46
CA ASN A 560 100.68 -3.88 -45.32
C ASN A 560 101.64 -2.94 -44.56
N ILE A 561 102.94 -3.04 -44.83
CA ILE A 561 103.99 -2.21 -44.26
C ILE A 561 104.15 -0.95 -45.14
N ASN A 562 104.22 0.24 -44.53
CA ASN A 562 104.34 1.56 -45.17
C ASN A 562 103.12 2.06 -45.97
N GLY A 563 102.34 2.97 -45.38
CA GLY A 563 101.17 3.62 -45.98
C GLY A 563 101.41 4.54 -47.20
N ILE A 564 102.62 4.56 -47.77
CA ILE A 564 102.95 5.35 -48.97
C ILE A 564 103.21 4.45 -50.20
N ASN A 565 103.69 3.21 -50.00
CA ASN A 565 104.14 2.33 -51.10
C ASN A 565 103.48 0.94 -51.11
N ASN A 566 102.48 0.67 -50.26
CA ASN A 566 101.74 -0.61 -50.19
C ASN A 566 102.65 -1.85 -50.23
N GLN A 567 103.58 -1.97 -49.29
CA GLN A 567 104.45 -3.15 -49.24
C GLN A 567 103.76 -4.27 -48.48
N TYR A 568 103.28 -5.29 -49.19
CA TYR A 568 102.68 -6.47 -48.59
C TYR A 568 103.76 -7.45 -48.13
N VAL A 569 103.72 -7.82 -46.86
CA VAL A 569 104.70 -8.72 -46.26
C VAL A 569 104.02 -9.94 -45.65
N PHE A 570 104.43 -11.12 -46.11
CA PHE A 570 104.18 -12.40 -45.44
C PHE A 570 105.42 -12.75 -44.60
N ARG A 571 105.31 -12.66 -43.28
CA ARG A 571 106.44 -12.84 -42.36
C ARG A 571 106.07 -13.69 -41.14
N PRO A 572 107.06 -14.36 -40.53
CA PRO A 572 106.86 -14.98 -39.23
C PRO A 572 106.44 -13.92 -38.19
N ASN A 573 105.48 -14.26 -37.35
CA ASN A 573 105.05 -13.45 -36.22
C ASN A 573 105.97 -13.69 -35.01
N THR A 574 107.26 -13.37 -35.14
CA THR A 574 108.24 -13.57 -34.06
C THR A 574 109.48 -12.74 -34.35
N THR A 575 110.13 -12.24 -33.31
CA THR A 575 111.49 -11.68 -33.42
C THR A 575 112.45 -12.81 -33.78
N TYR A 576 113.50 -12.53 -34.57
CA TYR A 576 114.51 -13.52 -34.93
C TYR A 576 115.15 -14.10 -33.65
N GLN A 577 115.03 -15.41 -33.45
CA GLN A 577 115.68 -16.16 -32.38
C GLN A 577 116.21 -17.49 -32.94
N ASP A 578 117.44 -17.87 -32.61
CA ASP A 578 118.11 -19.04 -33.19
C ASP A 578 117.42 -20.40 -32.89
N THR A 579 116.50 -20.43 -31.91
CA THR A 579 115.76 -21.64 -31.48
C THR A 579 114.46 -21.90 -32.24
N TYR A 580 113.94 -20.96 -33.03
CA TYR A 580 112.69 -21.12 -33.78
C TYR A 580 112.92 -20.96 -35.28
N LYS A 581 112.38 -21.90 -36.08
CA LYS A 581 112.45 -21.86 -37.54
C LYS A 581 111.06 -21.66 -38.12
N ALA A 582 110.89 -20.65 -38.97
CA ALA A 582 109.70 -20.51 -39.79
C ALA A 582 109.93 -21.21 -41.13
N MET A 583 109.07 -22.17 -41.44
CA MET A 583 109.19 -23.01 -42.63
C MET A 583 107.96 -22.81 -43.51
N ILE A 584 108.17 -22.63 -44.81
CA ILE A 584 107.11 -22.73 -45.83
C ILE A 584 107.36 -24.05 -46.55
N GLY A 585 106.43 -25.00 -46.42
CA GLY A 585 106.63 -26.40 -46.82
C GLY A 585 107.45 -27.21 -45.81
N THR A 586 107.54 -28.52 -46.06
CA THR A 586 108.32 -29.49 -45.26
C THR A 586 109.05 -30.45 -46.18
N SER A 587 109.98 -31.27 -45.67
CA SER A 587 110.67 -32.27 -46.49
C SER A 587 109.75 -33.35 -47.06
N LEU A 588 108.63 -33.65 -46.39
CA LEU A 588 107.63 -34.62 -46.86
C LEU A 588 106.56 -34.00 -47.76
N ASN A 589 106.35 -32.69 -47.65
CA ASN A 589 105.40 -31.93 -48.45
C ASN A 589 106.08 -30.60 -48.85
N PRO A 590 106.97 -30.62 -49.86
CA PRO A 590 107.63 -29.41 -50.34
C PRO A 590 106.65 -28.52 -51.10
N ILE A 591 107.10 -27.30 -51.41
CA ILE A 591 106.41 -26.46 -52.39
C ILE A 591 106.99 -26.83 -53.75
N ASP A 592 106.15 -27.26 -54.69
CA ASP A 592 106.60 -27.70 -56.01
C ASP A 592 107.07 -26.52 -56.87
N GLU A 593 106.35 -25.39 -56.84
CA GLU A 593 106.67 -24.21 -57.65
C GLU A 593 106.42 -22.91 -56.87
N ILE A 594 107.33 -21.94 -57.03
CA ILE A 594 107.18 -20.57 -56.51
C ILE A 594 107.48 -19.59 -57.65
N TYR A 595 106.49 -18.76 -58.00
CA TYR A 595 106.64 -17.68 -58.98
C TYR A 595 106.99 -16.38 -58.23
N ILE A 596 108.20 -15.88 -58.43
CA ILE A 596 108.72 -14.67 -57.79
C ILE A 596 109.51 -13.82 -58.78
N ASN A 597 109.45 -12.50 -58.62
CA ASN A 597 110.26 -11.58 -59.42
C ASN A 597 111.72 -11.53 -58.94
N GLU A 598 111.96 -11.60 -57.62
CA GLU A 598 113.29 -11.56 -57.01
C GLU A 598 113.29 -12.28 -55.65
N MET A 599 114.41 -12.91 -55.27
CA MET A 599 114.59 -13.53 -53.95
C MET A 599 115.77 -12.88 -53.23
N TYR A 600 115.66 -12.64 -51.92
CA TYR A 600 116.78 -12.14 -51.11
C TYR A 600 117.29 -13.20 -50.14
N ILE A 601 118.60 -13.39 -50.08
CA ILE A 601 119.28 -14.23 -49.08
C ILE A 601 120.22 -13.34 -48.26
N LYS A 602 119.98 -13.24 -46.95
CA LYS A 602 120.74 -12.38 -46.02
C LYS A 602 120.94 -10.93 -46.53
N GLY A 603 119.91 -10.38 -47.17
CA GLY A 603 119.90 -9.00 -47.68
C GLY A 603 120.51 -8.81 -49.08
N GLN A 604 120.96 -9.88 -49.74
CA GLN A 604 121.52 -9.83 -51.10
C GLN A 604 120.56 -10.47 -52.11
N ARG A 605 120.47 -9.91 -53.32
CA ARG A 605 119.62 -10.43 -54.41
C ARG A 605 120.17 -11.77 -54.91
N LEU A 606 119.38 -12.83 -54.86
CA LEU A 606 119.78 -14.17 -55.28
C LEU A 606 120.09 -14.19 -56.78
N GLY A 607 119.31 -13.48 -57.60
CA GLY A 607 119.61 -13.37 -59.03
C GLY A 607 121.03 -12.85 -59.28
N TYR A 608 121.46 -11.83 -58.54
CA TYR A 608 122.80 -11.26 -58.64
C TYR A 608 123.88 -12.21 -58.13
N ILE A 609 123.62 -12.92 -57.02
CA ILE A 609 124.55 -13.94 -56.51
C ILE A 609 124.74 -15.05 -57.57
N LEU A 610 123.65 -15.56 -58.14
CA LEU A 610 123.70 -16.60 -59.17
C LEU A 610 124.41 -16.10 -60.42
N LYS A 611 124.18 -14.85 -60.83
CA LYS A 611 124.86 -14.19 -61.95
C LYS A 611 126.36 -14.02 -61.69
N ASP A 612 126.76 -13.57 -60.51
CA ASP A 612 128.17 -13.41 -60.13
C ASP A 612 128.88 -14.76 -60.05
N ILE A 613 128.25 -15.80 -59.52
CA ILE A 613 128.78 -17.17 -59.53
C ILE A 613 128.92 -17.65 -60.97
N ALA A 614 127.89 -17.52 -61.80
CA ALA A 614 127.91 -17.93 -63.21
C ALA A 614 129.03 -17.22 -64.00
N ASN A 615 129.27 -15.94 -63.74
CA ASN A 615 130.38 -15.19 -64.35
C ASN A 615 131.75 -15.65 -63.87
N ARG A 616 131.90 -16.05 -62.59
CA ARG A 616 133.18 -16.50 -62.02
C ARG A 616 133.59 -17.94 -62.41
N ILE A 617 132.64 -18.82 -62.71
CA ILE A 617 132.92 -20.23 -63.07
C ILE A 617 133.24 -20.45 -64.56
N GLY A 618 133.17 -19.42 -65.41
CA GLY A 618 133.43 -19.52 -66.86
C GLY A 618 132.25 -20.13 -67.64
N ASN A 619 131.72 -19.39 -68.61
CA ASN A 619 130.33 -19.51 -69.09
C ASN A 619 130.14 -20.51 -70.26
N VAL A 620 129.01 -21.25 -70.27
CA VAL A 620 128.46 -21.96 -71.45
C VAL A 620 126.91 -22.03 -71.42
N GLY A 621 126.18 -20.89 -71.48
CA GLY A 621 124.73 -20.93 -71.73
C GLY A 621 123.95 -19.60 -71.58
N ALA A 622 122.89 -19.43 -72.39
CA ALA A 622 122.10 -18.20 -72.49
C ALA A 622 121.30 -17.82 -71.21
N TRP A 623 121.11 -18.75 -70.27
CA TRP A 623 120.29 -18.54 -69.07
C TRP A 623 120.85 -17.49 -68.10
N ALA A 624 122.17 -17.32 -68.00
CA ALA A 624 122.78 -16.32 -67.12
C ALA A 624 122.42 -14.88 -67.52
N SER A 625 122.11 -14.66 -68.81
CA SER A 625 121.62 -13.36 -69.31
C SER A 625 120.15 -13.10 -68.97
N ALA A 626 119.37 -14.15 -68.70
CA ALA A 626 117.97 -14.07 -68.33
C ALA A 626 117.75 -13.79 -66.83
N ILE A 627 118.82 -13.80 -66.03
CA ILE A 627 118.80 -13.40 -64.61
C ILE A 627 119.13 -11.90 -64.54
N SER A 628 118.10 -11.06 -64.46
CA SER A 628 118.21 -9.59 -64.40
C SER A 628 117.92 -9.02 -63.02
#